data_AF-Q5C6G9-F1
#
_entry.id   AF-Q5C6G9-F1
#
_cell.length_a   1.000
_cell.length_b   1.000
_cell.length_c   1.000
_cell.angle_alpha   90.00
_cell.angle_beta   90.00
_cell.angle_gamma   90.00
#
_symmetry.space_group_name_H-M   'P 1'
#
loop_
_entity.id
_entity.type
_entity.pdbx_description
1 polymer ?
#
loop_
_entity_poly.entity_id
_entity_poly.type
_entity_poly.pdbx_seq_one_letter_code
_entity_poly.pdbx_strand_id
1 'polypeptide(L)'
;FFHFAWFMDVTRIAVILGELLDEGQKPLLVKDVIQGLNTCSPDFLAKIHSHLDKLESNQQCSLECIFSYQEDDFEFLTLCRPSASAITSLLANFLQPPKNSDVTLNVILVYAGLLTDGSAHWLLPNFVLTPTFFVDFIQHLSTLHPKPDDLENQPSHKPIRLHIGIGSVASGGDWRHVVGNPLQPIGGRSFQVSVNRCRSTAKPKSNKPTDTSSPPASLFDFESFLCDMMSKLPDPYCLPLSQALTMRSPSDPTLKVSRPCIY
;
A
#
# COMPACT_ATOMS: atom_id res chain seq x y z
N PHE A 1 -13.86 -25.64 26.69
CA PHE A 1 -12.58 -25.05 26.26
C PHE A 1 -12.59 -24.91 24.75
N PHE A 2 -13.21 -23.83 24.24
CA PHE A 2 -13.03 -23.46 22.83
C PHE A 2 -11.69 -22.75 22.73
N HIS A 3 -10.70 -23.44 22.18
CA HIS A 3 -9.46 -22.81 21.74
C HIS A 3 -9.83 -21.98 20.51
N PHE A 4 -10.13 -20.70 20.71
CA PHE A 4 -10.07 -19.72 19.62
C PHE A 4 -8.60 -19.68 19.20
N ALA A 5 -8.24 -20.47 18.19
CA ALA A 5 -7.01 -20.26 17.46
C ALA A 5 -7.19 -18.89 16.78
N TRP A 6 -6.70 -17.85 17.43
CA TRP A 6 -6.45 -16.58 16.78
C TRP A 6 -5.52 -16.92 15.61
N PHE A 7 -6.03 -16.81 14.38
CA PHE A 7 -5.16 -16.78 13.22
C PHE A 7 -4.21 -15.60 13.46
N MET A 8 -2.95 -15.89 13.74
CA MET A 8 -1.94 -14.86 13.94
C MET A 8 -1.67 -14.26 12.56
N ASP A 9 -2.20 -13.08 12.32
CA ASP A 9 -1.99 -12.33 11.08
C ASP A 9 -1.23 -11.05 11.42
N VAL A 10 -0.12 -10.81 10.74
CA VAL A 10 0.64 -9.55 10.84
C VAL A 10 0.14 -8.61 9.77
N THR A 11 -0.19 -7.37 10.12
CA THR A 11 -0.69 -6.36 9.17
C THR A 11 0.21 -5.15 9.15
N ARG A 12 0.71 -4.79 7.96
CA ARG A 12 1.57 -3.62 7.76
C ARG A 12 0.94 -2.70 6.73
N ILE A 13 0.74 -1.44 7.09
CA ILE A 13 0.01 -0.45 6.30
C ILE A 13 0.90 0.76 6.09
N ALA A 14 1.11 1.13 4.83
CA ALA A 14 1.85 2.32 4.45
C ALA A 14 0.96 3.25 3.64
N VAL A 15 0.79 4.48 4.11
CA VAL A 15 0.24 5.58 3.34
C VAL A 15 1.40 6.38 2.76
N ILE A 16 1.43 6.51 1.44
CA ILE A 16 2.52 7.14 0.70
C ILE A 16 1.95 8.39 0.03
N LEU A 17 2.36 9.54 0.52
CA LEU A 17 1.98 10.84 -0.01
C LEU A 17 3.05 11.29 -0.99
N GLY A 18 2.71 11.34 -2.28
CA GLY A 18 3.62 11.68 -3.37
C GLY A 18 3.71 13.18 -3.67
N GLU A 19 4.13 13.50 -4.89
CA GLU A 19 4.17 14.89 -5.34
C GLU A 19 2.77 15.49 -5.54
N LEU A 20 2.69 16.83 -5.48
CA LEU A 20 1.53 17.63 -5.83
C LEU A 20 1.94 18.71 -6.84
N LEU A 21 1.00 19.20 -7.66
CA LEU A 21 1.30 20.30 -8.59
C LEU A 21 1.36 21.65 -7.88
N ASP A 22 0.59 21.80 -6.80
CA ASP A 22 0.40 23.04 -6.07
C ASP A 22 0.01 22.76 -4.61
N GLU A 23 0.39 23.65 -3.69
CA GLU A 23 0.05 23.59 -2.26
C GLU A 23 -1.46 23.51 -2.00
N GLY A 24 -2.27 24.17 -2.84
CA GLY A 24 -3.73 24.14 -2.78
C GLY A 24 -4.34 22.75 -3.01
N GLN A 25 -3.55 21.77 -3.45
CA GLN A 25 -3.98 20.38 -3.62
C GLN A 25 -3.80 19.53 -2.36
N LYS A 26 -3.14 20.02 -1.29
CA LYS A 26 -3.02 19.30 0.00
C LYS A 26 -4.32 18.67 0.50
N PRO A 27 -5.49 19.36 0.46
CA PRO A 27 -6.75 18.76 0.91
C PRO A 27 -7.21 17.54 0.10
N LEU A 28 -6.74 17.38 -1.15
CA LEU A 28 -7.07 16.24 -2.00
C LEU A 28 -6.39 14.95 -1.53
N LEU A 29 -5.25 15.05 -0.82
CA LEU A 29 -4.53 13.88 -0.30
C LEU A 29 -5.40 13.05 0.65
N VAL A 30 -6.17 13.68 1.54
CA VAL A 30 -7.09 12.96 2.45
C VAL A 30 -8.09 12.13 1.64
N LYS A 31 -8.73 12.77 0.66
CA LYS A 31 -9.72 12.14 -0.21
C LYS A 31 -9.12 10.95 -0.97
N ASP A 32 -7.90 11.12 -1.49
CA ASP A 32 -7.19 10.08 -2.24
C ASP A 32 -6.79 8.89 -1.36
N VAL A 33 -6.31 9.14 -0.14
CA VAL A 33 -6.01 8.09 0.85
C VAL A 33 -7.28 7.32 1.22
N ILE A 34 -8.36 8.03 1.53
CA ILE A 34 -9.66 7.41 1.83
C ILE A 34 -10.16 6.59 0.64
N GLN A 35 -10.01 7.09 -0.59
CA GLN A 35 -10.39 6.35 -1.78
C GLN A 35 -9.57 5.07 -1.94
N GLY A 36 -8.25 5.13 -1.75
CA GLY A 36 -7.37 3.97 -1.81
C GLY A 36 -7.71 2.93 -0.73
N LEU A 37 -7.90 3.35 0.52
CA LEU A 37 -8.29 2.48 1.63
C LEU A 37 -9.66 1.84 1.42
N ASN A 38 -10.62 2.55 0.83
CA ASN A 38 -11.94 2.00 0.51
C ASN A 38 -11.90 0.82 -0.47
N THR A 39 -10.76 0.61 -1.15
CA THR A 39 -10.55 -0.57 -2.00
C THR A 39 -9.97 -1.78 -1.27
N CYS A 40 -9.64 -1.65 0.01
CA CYS A 40 -9.22 -2.76 0.86
C CYS A 40 -10.39 -3.72 1.17
N SER A 41 -10.08 -4.93 1.64
CA SER A 41 -11.12 -5.83 2.19
C SER A 41 -11.69 -5.28 3.51
N PRO A 42 -12.94 -5.62 3.86
CA PRO A 42 -13.52 -5.23 5.15
C PRO A 42 -12.68 -5.64 6.36
N ASP A 43 -12.03 -6.80 6.31
CA ASP A 43 -11.18 -7.30 7.40
C ASP A 43 -10.00 -6.36 7.69
N PHE A 44 -9.41 -5.77 6.64
CA PHE A 44 -8.31 -4.81 6.79
C PHE A 44 -8.79 -3.49 7.37
N LEU A 45 -9.95 -3.01 6.92
CA LEU A 45 -10.55 -1.80 7.47
C LEU A 45 -10.89 -1.99 8.95
N ALA A 46 -11.43 -3.16 9.34
CA ALA A 46 -11.70 -3.49 10.74
C ALA A 46 -10.43 -3.47 11.60
N LYS A 47 -9.29 -3.94 11.07
CA LYS A 47 -7.99 -3.89 11.78
C LYS A 47 -7.48 -2.46 11.97
N ILE A 48 -7.67 -1.58 10.99
CA ILE A 48 -7.35 -0.15 11.15
C ILE A 48 -8.23 0.46 12.25
N HIS A 49 -9.54 0.24 12.17
CA HIS A 49 -10.49 0.76 13.16
C HIS A 49 -10.18 0.29 14.58
N SER A 50 -9.77 -0.97 14.79
CA SER A 50 -9.43 -1.48 16.11
C SER A 50 -8.18 -0.85 16.73
N HIS A 51 -7.35 -0.15 15.94
CA HIS A 51 -6.15 0.53 16.40
C HIS A 51 -6.29 2.05 16.37
N LEU A 52 -7.45 2.61 16.01
CA LEU A 52 -7.62 4.04 15.75
C LEU A 52 -7.27 4.90 16.97
N ASP A 53 -7.80 4.56 18.14
CA ASP A 53 -7.51 5.27 19.41
C ASP A 53 -6.00 5.32 19.72
N LYS A 54 -5.25 4.30 19.30
CA LYS A 54 -3.80 4.21 19.50
C LYS A 54 -3.03 5.01 18.45
N LEU A 55 -3.55 5.11 17.23
CA LEU A 55 -2.95 5.90 16.15
C LEU A 55 -2.95 7.40 16.51
N GLU A 56 -3.98 7.90 17.19
CA GLU A 56 -4.11 9.32 17.55
C GLU A 56 -3.05 9.81 18.58
N SER A 57 -2.38 8.90 19.29
CA SER A 57 -1.42 9.25 20.36
C SER A 57 0.04 9.45 19.92
N ASN A 58 0.39 9.15 18.66
CA ASN A 58 1.80 9.07 18.22
C ASN A 58 2.29 10.30 17.43
N GLN A 59 3.58 10.59 17.57
CA GLN A 59 4.25 11.80 17.06
C GLN A 59 5.07 11.55 15.78
N GLN A 60 5.31 12.64 15.06
CA GLN A 60 6.15 12.70 13.85
C GLN A 60 7.55 12.12 14.11
N CYS A 61 7.98 11.20 13.24
CA CYS A 61 9.22 10.44 13.41
C CYS A 61 10.40 11.03 12.63
N SER A 62 10.16 11.58 11.43
CA SER A 62 11.17 12.25 10.60
C SER A 62 10.52 13.18 9.56
N LEU A 63 11.34 13.79 8.69
CA LEU A 63 10.87 14.64 7.58
C LEU A 63 10.12 13.82 6.50
N GLU A 64 10.62 12.63 6.15
CA GLU A 64 9.97 11.74 5.18
C GLU A 64 8.93 10.81 5.84
N CYS A 65 9.04 10.51 7.14
CA CYS A 65 8.09 9.69 7.89
C CYS A 65 7.34 10.54 8.91
N ILE A 66 6.18 11.05 8.49
CA ILE A 66 5.39 11.99 9.30
C ILE A 66 4.60 11.29 10.41
N PHE A 67 4.42 9.97 10.30
CA PHE A 67 3.72 9.17 11.29
C PHE A 67 4.22 7.73 11.24
N SER A 68 4.48 7.14 12.41
CA SER A 68 4.78 5.72 12.54
C SER A 68 4.17 5.17 13.82
N TYR A 69 3.61 3.98 13.72
CA TYR A 69 3.07 3.22 14.82
C TYR A 69 3.33 1.74 14.59
N GLN A 70 3.78 1.05 15.64
CA GLN A 70 4.16 -0.36 15.56
C GLN A 70 3.81 -1.11 16.84
N GLU A 71 3.16 -2.24 16.67
CA GLU A 71 2.93 -3.33 17.62
C GLU A 71 3.36 -4.66 16.97
N ASP A 72 3.34 -5.76 17.73
CA ASP A 72 3.84 -7.06 17.29
C ASP A 72 3.14 -7.60 16.02
N ASP A 73 1.84 -7.32 15.87
CA ASP A 73 1.01 -7.81 14.77
C ASP A 73 0.43 -6.69 13.89
N PHE A 74 0.78 -5.44 14.16
CA PHE A 74 0.25 -4.28 13.44
C PHE A 74 1.29 -3.18 13.29
N GLU A 75 1.49 -2.70 12.07
CA GLU A 75 2.36 -1.57 11.76
C GLU A 75 1.61 -0.61 10.84
N PHE A 76 1.63 0.67 11.16
CA PHE A 76 1.04 1.73 10.35
C PHE A 76 2.02 2.88 10.20
N LEU A 77 2.26 3.28 8.96
CA LEU A 77 3.26 4.29 8.65
C LEU A 77 2.75 5.24 7.56
N THR A 78 3.05 6.53 7.70
CA THR A 78 2.77 7.53 6.66
C THR A 78 4.06 8.19 6.21
N LEU A 79 4.37 8.01 4.92
CA LEU A 79 5.48 8.68 4.26
C LEU A 79 5.00 9.94 3.54
N CYS A 80 5.75 11.02 3.69
CA CYS A 80 5.57 12.27 2.98
C CYS A 80 6.72 12.45 1.99
N ARG A 81 6.38 12.56 0.70
CA ARG A 81 7.32 12.82 -0.39
C ARG A 81 8.59 11.94 -0.29
N PRO A 82 8.45 10.60 -0.16
CA PRO A 82 9.61 9.75 0.09
C PRO A 82 10.51 9.64 -1.13
N SER A 83 11.82 9.64 -0.88
CA SER A 83 12.83 9.25 -1.86
C SER A 83 12.67 7.80 -2.33
N ALA A 84 13.28 7.47 -3.48
CA ALA A 84 13.34 6.08 -3.96
C ALA A 84 13.94 5.12 -2.92
N SER A 85 15.00 5.54 -2.21
CA SER A 85 15.64 4.78 -1.14
C SER A 85 14.70 4.53 0.04
N ALA A 86 13.89 5.52 0.42
CA ALA A 86 12.91 5.36 1.49
C ALA A 86 11.83 4.34 1.09
N ILE A 87 11.34 4.39 -0.15
CA ILE A 87 10.40 3.38 -0.67
C ILE A 87 11.02 1.98 -0.70
N THR A 88 12.25 1.82 -1.20
CA THR A 88 12.89 0.49 -1.19
C THR A 88 13.11 -0.04 0.23
N SER A 89 13.45 0.83 1.18
CA SER A 89 13.64 0.45 2.59
C SER A 89 12.31 0.05 3.23
N LEU A 90 11.25 0.81 2.97
CA LEU A 90 9.88 0.48 3.37
C LEU A 90 9.50 -0.91 2.85
N LEU A 91 9.66 -1.14 1.55
CA LEU A 91 9.28 -2.40 0.92
C LEU A 91 10.10 -3.59 1.47
N ALA A 92 11.40 -3.42 1.66
CA ALA A 92 12.26 -4.44 2.26
C ALA A 92 11.78 -4.85 3.67
N ASN A 93 11.43 -3.86 4.51
CA ASN A 93 10.90 -4.11 5.84
C ASN A 93 9.50 -4.75 5.78
N PHE A 94 8.59 -4.13 5.04
CA PHE A 94 7.18 -4.53 5.00
C PHE A 94 6.95 -5.90 4.40
N LEU A 95 7.78 -6.32 3.47
CA LEU A 95 7.67 -7.62 2.80
C LEU A 95 8.53 -8.70 3.46
N GLN A 96 9.24 -8.37 4.53
CA GLN A 96 9.99 -9.36 5.29
C GLN A 96 9.03 -10.41 5.86
N PRO A 97 9.19 -11.70 5.54
CA PRO A 97 8.25 -12.73 5.94
C PRO A 97 8.31 -12.98 7.46
N PRO A 98 7.17 -13.20 8.14
CA PRO A 98 7.16 -13.62 9.53
C PRO A 98 7.90 -14.96 9.72
N LYS A 99 8.58 -15.10 10.86
CA LYS A 99 9.34 -16.33 11.21
C LYS A 99 8.46 -17.57 11.27
N ASN A 100 7.22 -17.45 11.75
CA ASN A 100 6.28 -18.55 11.88
C ASN A 100 5.51 -18.76 10.56
N SER A 101 5.63 -19.95 9.96
CA SER A 101 5.01 -20.34 8.68
C SER A 101 3.48 -20.24 8.67
N ASP A 102 2.83 -20.37 9.82
CA ASP A 102 1.37 -20.33 9.96
C ASP A 102 0.77 -18.90 10.03
N VAL A 103 1.63 -17.88 10.03
CA VAL A 103 1.23 -16.47 10.11
C VAL A 103 1.00 -15.89 8.72
N THR A 104 -0.17 -15.30 8.45
CA THR A 104 -0.36 -14.53 7.20
C THR A 104 0.28 -13.15 7.35
N LEU A 105 1.00 -12.69 6.32
CA LEU A 105 1.47 -11.31 6.25
C LEU A 105 0.55 -10.52 5.32
N ASN A 106 -0.13 -9.51 5.87
CA ASN A 106 -0.96 -8.57 5.11
C ASN A 106 -0.18 -7.27 4.93
N VAL A 107 0.07 -6.87 3.69
CA VAL A 107 0.76 -5.63 3.35
C VAL A 107 -0.18 -4.75 2.54
N ILE A 108 -0.38 -3.52 2.99
CA ILE A 108 -1.28 -2.56 2.36
C ILE A 108 -0.46 -1.31 2.03
N LEU A 109 -0.36 -0.99 0.74
CA LEU A 109 0.29 0.21 0.25
C LEU A 109 -0.78 1.11 -0.34
N VAL A 110 -0.95 2.31 0.19
CA VAL A 110 -1.89 3.31 -0.32
C VAL A 110 -1.12 4.50 -0.83
N TYR A 111 -1.25 4.81 -2.11
CA TYR A 111 -0.64 5.99 -2.71
C TYR A 111 -1.67 7.10 -2.95
N ALA A 112 -1.30 8.32 -2.56
CA ALA A 112 -2.04 9.55 -2.81
C ALA A 112 -1.08 10.64 -3.30
N GLY A 113 -1.44 11.33 -4.38
CA GLY A 113 -0.57 12.31 -5.04
C GLY A 113 -0.61 12.20 -6.55
N LEU A 114 0.33 12.88 -7.22
CA LEU A 114 0.39 12.91 -8.67
C LEU A 114 0.71 11.55 -9.28
N LEU A 115 0.03 11.27 -10.37
CA LEU A 115 0.18 10.03 -11.12
C LEU A 115 0.53 10.37 -12.56
N THR A 116 1.30 9.49 -13.19
CA THR A 116 1.47 9.57 -14.65
C THR A 116 0.14 9.27 -15.34
N ASP A 117 -0.23 10.12 -16.29
CA ASP A 117 -1.49 9.98 -17.02
C ASP A 117 -1.55 8.65 -17.79
N GLY A 118 -2.72 8.02 -17.77
CA GLY A 118 -2.98 6.73 -18.41
C GLY A 118 -2.36 5.48 -17.76
N SER A 119 -1.20 5.58 -17.08
CA SER A 119 -0.51 4.42 -16.50
C SER A 119 -0.59 4.31 -14.98
N ALA A 120 -0.88 5.41 -14.28
CA ALA A 120 -0.98 5.48 -12.81
C ALA A 120 0.32 5.10 -12.07
N HIS A 121 1.49 5.39 -12.65
CA HIS A 121 2.76 5.27 -11.93
C HIS A 121 2.86 6.36 -10.87
N TRP A 122 3.51 6.04 -9.75
CA TRP A 122 3.60 6.97 -8.63
C TRP A 122 4.71 7.97 -8.88
N LEU A 123 4.39 9.26 -8.75
CA LEU A 123 5.37 10.33 -8.84
C LEU A 123 5.90 10.67 -7.44
N LEU A 124 7.20 10.45 -7.26
CA LEU A 124 7.97 10.79 -6.07
C LEU A 124 8.93 11.95 -6.42
N PRO A 125 9.53 12.64 -5.43
CA PRO A 125 10.32 13.86 -5.69
C PRO A 125 11.42 13.72 -6.75
N ASN A 126 12.06 12.55 -6.85
CA ASN A 126 13.17 12.33 -7.77
C ASN A 126 13.02 11.02 -8.57
N PHE A 127 11.85 10.39 -8.53
CA PHE A 127 11.68 9.04 -9.03
C PHE A 127 10.26 8.75 -9.48
N VAL A 128 10.12 7.96 -10.55
CA VAL A 128 8.85 7.41 -10.99
C VAL A 128 8.79 5.94 -10.62
N LEU A 129 7.93 5.57 -9.66
CA LEU A 129 7.78 4.18 -9.25
C LEU A 129 6.84 3.46 -10.22
N THR A 130 7.41 2.57 -11.03
CA THR A 130 6.67 1.75 -11.99
C THR A 130 6.32 0.37 -11.42
N PRO A 131 5.26 -0.29 -11.94
CA PRO A 131 4.98 -1.68 -11.62
C PRO A 131 6.16 -2.62 -11.92
N THR A 132 6.92 -2.36 -13.00
CA THR A 132 8.11 -3.14 -13.36
C THR A 132 9.22 -3.01 -12.33
N PHE A 133 9.50 -1.79 -11.84
CA PHE A 133 10.45 -1.59 -10.74
C PHE A 133 10.04 -2.39 -9.51
N PHE A 134 8.75 -2.34 -9.15
CA PHE A 134 8.24 -3.08 -8.00
C PHE A 134 8.43 -4.58 -8.16
N VAL A 135 8.06 -5.16 -9.31
CA VAL A 135 8.24 -6.60 -9.60
C VAL A 135 9.71 -7.02 -9.50
N ASP A 136 10.62 -6.24 -10.09
CA ASP A 136 12.05 -6.57 -10.06
C ASP A 136 12.64 -6.43 -8.66
N PHE A 137 12.14 -5.49 -7.86
CA PHE A 137 12.49 -5.38 -6.46
C PHE A 137 12.02 -6.61 -5.66
N ILE A 138 10.79 -7.10 -5.88
CA ILE A 138 10.31 -8.36 -5.28
C ILE A 138 11.19 -9.54 -5.70
N GLN A 139 11.57 -9.61 -6.98
CA GLN A 139 12.48 -10.65 -7.46
C GLN A 139 13.82 -10.56 -6.74
N HIS A 140 14.39 -9.37 -6.58
CA HIS A 140 15.61 -9.19 -5.80
C HIS A 140 15.43 -9.63 -4.34
N LEU A 141 14.37 -9.22 -3.66
CA LEU A 141 14.07 -9.66 -2.29
C LEU A 141 13.92 -11.18 -2.17
N SER A 142 13.34 -11.85 -3.18
CA SER A 142 13.23 -13.32 -3.19
C SER A 142 14.60 -14.00 -3.16
N THR A 143 15.63 -13.40 -3.78
CA THR A 143 17.00 -13.92 -3.74
C THR A 143 17.66 -13.74 -2.37
N LEU A 144 17.27 -12.71 -1.61
CA LEU A 144 17.74 -12.46 -0.24
C LEU A 144 17.03 -13.35 0.80
N HIS A 145 15.85 -13.84 0.47
CA HIS A 145 15.03 -14.72 1.31
C HIS A 145 14.60 -15.96 0.52
N PRO A 146 15.55 -16.88 0.23
CA PRO A 146 15.23 -18.09 -0.52
C PRO A 146 14.26 -18.99 0.25
N LYS A 147 13.57 -19.87 -0.49
CA LYS A 147 12.79 -20.95 0.12
C LYS A 147 13.74 -21.91 0.85
N PRO A 148 13.51 -22.26 2.12
CA PRO A 148 14.29 -23.30 2.81
C PRO A 148 14.20 -24.65 2.08
N ASP A 149 15.31 -25.37 1.99
CA ASP A 149 15.42 -26.63 1.23
C ASP A 149 14.56 -27.79 1.81
N ASP A 150 14.22 -27.75 3.11
CA ASP A 150 13.54 -28.84 3.85
C ASP A 150 12.00 -28.88 3.73
N LEU A 151 11.41 -28.15 2.78
CA LEU A 151 9.95 -27.89 2.73
C LEU A 151 9.11 -28.93 1.99
N GLU A 152 9.66 -30.05 1.48
CA GLU A 152 8.84 -31.09 0.85
C GLU A 152 7.91 -31.81 1.86
N ASN A 153 8.22 -31.76 3.17
CA ASN A 153 7.45 -32.43 4.23
C ASN A 153 6.79 -31.47 5.25
N GLN A 154 6.80 -30.15 5.03
CA GLN A 154 6.21 -29.18 5.96
C GLN A 154 4.89 -28.59 5.45
N PRO A 155 3.98 -28.14 6.34
CA PRO A 155 2.75 -27.48 5.93
C PRO A 155 3.06 -26.23 5.09
N SER A 156 2.24 -26.01 4.05
CA SER A 156 2.41 -24.87 3.15
C SER A 156 2.38 -23.56 3.93
N HIS A 157 3.42 -22.73 3.79
CA HIS A 157 3.45 -21.41 4.43
C HIS A 157 2.23 -20.58 4.02
N LYS A 158 1.66 -19.83 4.96
CA LYS A 158 0.61 -18.85 4.65
C LYS A 158 1.13 -17.78 3.67
N PRO A 159 0.27 -17.30 2.75
CA PRO A 159 0.69 -16.36 1.72
C PRO A 159 1.02 -14.98 2.28
N ILE A 160 1.72 -14.18 1.49
CA ILE A 160 1.79 -12.73 1.63
C ILE A 160 0.62 -12.14 0.85
N ARG A 161 -0.30 -11.47 1.54
CA ARG A 161 -1.42 -10.74 0.93
C ARG A 161 -1.01 -9.29 0.72
N LEU A 162 -0.81 -8.91 -0.53
CA LEU A 162 -0.42 -7.56 -0.90
C LEU A 162 -1.62 -6.82 -1.50
N HIS A 163 -1.94 -5.66 -0.95
CA HIS A 163 -2.92 -4.74 -1.51
C HIS A 163 -2.27 -3.42 -1.90
N ILE A 164 -2.57 -2.94 -3.10
CA ILE A 164 -2.12 -1.67 -3.63
C ILE A 164 -3.35 -0.79 -3.89
N GLY A 165 -3.56 0.18 -3.01
CA GLY A 165 -4.55 1.23 -3.13
C GLY A 165 -3.96 2.45 -3.83
N ILE A 166 -4.61 2.96 -4.87
CA ILE A 166 -4.19 4.14 -5.61
C ILE A 166 -5.37 5.11 -5.64
N GLY A 167 -5.20 6.26 -4.96
CA GLY A 167 -6.19 7.34 -4.96
C GLY A 167 -6.43 7.89 -6.37
N SER A 168 -7.60 8.49 -6.59
CA SER A 168 -7.99 9.14 -7.85
C SER A 168 -8.09 8.27 -9.12
N VAL A 169 -7.56 7.03 -9.15
CA VAL A 169 -7.60 6.15 -10.32
C VAL A 169 -8.31 4.84 -10.02
N ALA A 170 -9.62 4.78 -10.22
CA ALA A 170 -10.42 3.59 -9.93
C ALA A 170 -9.94 2.32 -10.68
N SER A 171 -9.31 2.47 -11.84
CA SER A 171 -8.75 1.34 -12.58
C SER A 171 -7.46 0.81 -11.97
N GLY A 172 -6.71 1.58 -11.18
CA GLY A 172 -5.35 1.22 -10.76
C GLY A 172 -4.30 1.20 -11.89
N GLY A 173 -4.67 1.53 -13.13
CA GLY A 173 -3.75 1.64 -14.27
C GLY A 173 -2.91 0.38 -14.53
N ASP A 174 -1.63 0.57 -14.86
CA ASP A 174 -0.70 -0.50 -15.20
C ASP A 174 -0.38 -1.40 -13.98
N TRP A 175 -0.67 -0.97 -12.76
CA TRP A 175 -0.47 -1.82 -11.57
C TRP A 175 -1.30 -3.10 -11.61
N ARG A 176 -2.41 -3.14 -12.36
CA ARG A 176 -3.17 -4.38 -12.57
C ARG A 176 -2.34 -5.50 -13.20
N HIS A 177 -1.28 -5.18 -13.93
CA HIS A 177 -0.36 -6.18 -14.46
C HIS A 177 0.32 -7.00 -13.34
N VAL A 178 0.51 -6.42 -12.14
CA VAL A 178 1.06 -7.13 -10.97
C VAL A 178 0.07 -8.18 -10.42
N VAL A 179 -1.24 -8.01 -10.65
CA VAL A 179 -2.25 -9.00 -10.26
C VAL A 179 -2.27 -10.19 -11.22
N GLY A 180 -2.12 -9.91 -12.51
CA GLY A 180 -2.15 -10.94 -13.57
C GLY A 180 -0.87 -11.76 -13.69
N ASN A 181 0.24 -11.29 -13.10
CA ASN A 181 1.53 -11.95 -13.16
C ASN A 181 1.96 -12.43 -11.76
N PRO A 182 2.19 -13.73 -11.56
CA PRO A 182 2.65 -14.25 -10.28
C PRO A 182 3.99 -13.62 -9.87
N LEU A 183 4.03 -13.02 -8.68
CA LEU A 183 5.28 -12.55 -8.07
C LEU A 183 6.11 -13.73 -7.56
N GLN A 184 7.43 -13.58 -7.59
CA GLN A 184 8.35 -14.57 -7.02
C GLN A 184 8.10 -14.71 -5.51
N PRO A 185 8.07 -15.95 -4.97
CA PRO A 185 7.82 -16.17 -3.56
C PRO A 185 8.98 -15.66 -2.70
N ILE A 186 8.69 -15.09 -1.54
CA ILE A 186 9.68 -14.65 -0.55
C ILE A 186 9.61 -15.61 0.65
N GLY A 187 10.73 -16.22 1.02
CA GLY A 187 10.80 -17.16 2.15
C GLY A 187 9.83 -18.36 2.00
N GLY A 188 9.61 -18.82 0.77
CA GLY A 188 8.66 -19.90 0.46
C GLY A 188 7.17 -19.50 0.50
N ARG A 189 6.84 -18.22 0.71
CA ARG A 189 5.46 -17.72 0.74
C ARG A 189 5.02 -17.21 -0.63
N SER A 190 3.88 -17.70 -1.10
CA SER A 190 3.25 -17.19 -2.33
C SER A 190 2.60 -15.82 -2.10
N PHE A 191 2.42 -15.06 -3.18
CA PHE A 191 1.74 -13.77 -3.15
C PHE A 191 0.27 -13.88 -3.54
N GLN A 192 -0.58 -13.16 -2.82
CA GLN A 192 -1.96 -12.85 -3.20
C GLN A 192 -2.07 -11.34 -3.37
N VAL A 193 -2.00 -10.87 -4.62
CA VAL A 193 -1.97 -9.44 -4.94
C VAL A 193 -3.37 -8.95 -5.29
N SER A 194 -3.72 -7.76 -4.84
CA SER A 194 -4.87 -7.01 -5.35
C SER A 194 -4.53 -5.54 -5.52
N VAL A 195 -5.12 -4.92 -6.54
CA VAL A 195 -4.93 -3.50 -6.87
C VAL A 195 -6.32 -2.91 -7.02
N ASN A 196 -6.60 -1.81 -6.32
CA ASN A 196 -7.87 -1.07 -6.37
C ASN A 196 -9.07 -2.00 -6.61
N ARG A 197 -9.43 -2.83 -5.61
CA ARG A 197 -10.58 -3.71 -5.74
C ARG A 197 -11.81 -2.85 -5.98
N CYS A 198 -12.23 -2.74 -7.24
CA CYS A 198 -13.59 -2.34 -7.53
C CYS A 198 -14.48 -3.41 -6.90
N ARG A 199 -15.36 -3.01 -5.98
CA ARG A 199 -16.52 -3.84 -5.64
C ARG A 199 -17.20 -4.13 -6.98
N SER A 200 -17.03 -5.35 -7.48
CA SER A 200 -17.83 -5.83 -8.60
C SER A 200 -19.27 -5.60 -8.17
N THR A 201 -20.00 -4.75 -8.89
CA THR A 201 -21.46 -4.72 -8.87
C THR A 201 -21.96 -6.01 -9.53
N ALA A 202 -21.59 -7.16 -8.95
CA ALA A 202 -22.23 -8.41 -9.28
C ALA A 202 -23.68 -8.24 -8.80
N LYS A 203 -24.60 -8.07 -9.76
CA LYS A 203 -26.04 -8.15 -9.48
C LYS A 203 -26.28 -9.41 -8.65
N PRO A 204 -26.88 -9.31 -7.45
CA PRO A 204 -27.16 -10.50 -6.66
C PRO A 204 -28.23 -11.30 -7.41
N LYS A 205 -27.83 -12.41 -8.03
CA LYS A 205 -28.74 -13.52 -8.30
C LYS A 205 -28.85 -14.31 -7.00
N SER A 206 -29.90 -14.06 -6.22
CA SER A 206 -30.68 -15.08 -5.50
C SER A 206 -31.41 -14.47 -4.30
N ASN A 207 -32.71 -14.71 -4.26
CA ASN A 207 -33.62 -14.42 -3.17
C ASN A 207 -33.25 -15.25 -1.93
N LYS A 208 -32.76 -14.60 -0.87
CA LYS A 208 -32.96 -15.05 0.52
C LYS A 208 -32.75 -13.87 1.47
N PRO A 209 -33.72 -13.55 2.36
CA PRO A 209 -33.51 -12.51 3.35
C PRO A 209 -32.51 -13.06 4.37
N THR A 210 -31.32 -12.49 4.40
CA THR A 210 -30.30 -12.80 5.40
C THR A 210 -30.04 -11.52 6.17
N ASP A 211 -30.07 -11.66 7.48
CA ASP A 211 -30.09 -10.61 8.49
C ASP A 211 -29.07 -9.49 8.25
N THR A 212 -29.52 -8.28 8.57
CA THR A 212 -28.76 -7.04 8.72
C THR A 212 -27.45 -7.25 9.45
N SER A 213 -26.36 -7.43 8.69
CA SER A 213 -25.01 -7.15 9.17
C SER A 213 -24.84 -5.63 9.25
N SER A 214 -24.27 -5.18 10.36
CA SER A 214 -23.88 -3.81 10.65
C SER A 214 -23.32 -3.04 9.44
N PRO A 215 -23.54 -1.71 9.36
CA PRO A 215 -22.90 -0.90 8.33
C PRO A 215 -21.38 -1.11 8.40
N PRO A 216 -20.67 -1.06 7.25
CA PRO A 216 -19.21 -1.10 7.28
C PRO A 216 -18.74 -0.03 8.26
N ALA A 217 -17.83 -0.39 9.17
CA ALA A 217 -17.24 0.52 10.12
C ALA A 217 -16.90 1.82 9.39
N SER A 218 -17.53 2.92 9.81
CA SER A 218 -17.50 4.13 9.02
C SER A 218 -16.12 4.74 9.13
N LEU A 219 -15.43 4.92 8.00
CA LEU A 219 -14.13 5.60 7.93
C LEU A 219 -14.17 7.08 8.35
N PHE A 220 -15.29 7.61 8.83
CA PHE A 220 -15.41 8.99 9.32
C PHE A 220 -14.41 9.30 10.43
N ASP A 221 -14.26 8.42 11.43
CA ASP A 221 -13.30 8.65 12.52
C ASP A 221 -11.86 8.59 11.98
N PHE A 222 -11.61 7.71 11.00
CA PHE A 222 -10.32 7.62 10.32
C PHE A 222 -10.04 8.86 9.45
N GLU A 223 -11.05 9.43 8.81
CA GLU A 223 -10.94 10.67 8.04
C GLU A 223 -10.55 11.85 8.92
N SER A 224 -11.11 11.93 10.13
CA SER A 224 -10.69 12.93 11.13
C SER A 224 -9.22 12.76 11.52
N PHE A 225 -8.79 11.53 11.83
CA PHE A 225 -7.38 11.22 12.08
C PHE A 225 -6.47 11.61 10.90
N LEU A 226 -6.87 11.28 9.67
CA LEU A 226 -6.13 11.69 8.48
C LEU A 226 -6.06 13.20 8.34
N CYS A 227 -7.16 13.93 8.58
CA CYS A 227 -7.15 15.39 8.51
C CYS A 227 -6.19 16.00 9.54
N ASP A 228 -6.18 15.52 10.78
CA ASP A 228 -5.22 15.94 11.80
C ASP A 228 -3.78 15.62 11.38
N MET A 229 -3.53 14.40 10.90
CA MET A 229 -2.20 14.00 10.41
C MET A 229 -1.74 14.86 9.24
N MET A 230 -2.63 15.17 8.29
CA MET A 230 -2.29 16.00 7.11
C MET A 230 -2.07 17.46 7.49
N SER A 231 -2.66 17.94 8.58
CA SER A 231 -2.37 19.28 9.11
C SER A 231 -0.93 19.43 9.62
N LYS A 232 -0.28 18.30 9.94
CA LYS A 232 1.13 18.23 10.39
C LYS A 232 2.12 18.08 9.23
N LEU A 233 1.65 18.14 7.99
CA LEU A 233 2.54 18.11 6.82
C LEU A 233 3.47 19.32 6.80
N PRO A 234 4.69 19.17 6.27
CA PRO A 234 5.63 20.28 6.14
C PRO A 234 5.04 21.42 5.29
N ASP A 235 5.47 22.65 5.60
CA ASP A 235 5.17 23.85 4.83
C ASP A 235 6.48 24.56 4.45
N PRO A 236 6.79 24.73 3.15
CA PRO A 236 6.04 24.23 2.00
C PRO A 236 6.16 22.71 1.86
N TYR A 237 5.08 22.08 1.41
CA TYR A 237 5.06 20.67 1.03
C TYR A 237 5.62 20.46 -0.38
N CYS A 238 5.23 21.31 -1.32
CA CYS A 238 5.66 21.35 -2.71
C CYS A 238 6.94 22.19 -2.80
N LEU A 239 8.09 21.53 -2.69
CA LEU A 239 9.35 22.15 -3.09
C LEU A 239 9.51 21.98 -4.60
N PRO A 240 9.90 23.03 -5.35
CA PRO A 240 10.22 22.90 -6.76
C PRO A 240 11.17 21.74 -6.99
N LEU A 241 10.90 20.93 -8.01
CA LEU A 241 11.78 19.84 -8.41
C LEU A 241 13.16 20.43 -8.72
N SER A 242 14.13 20.20 -7.83
CA SER A 242 15.50 20.68 -8.01
C SER A 242 16.30 19.82 -8.98
N GLN A 243 15.75 18.65 -9.34
CA GLN A 243 16.37 17.64 -10.19
C GLN A 243 15.33 17.05 -11.14
N ALA A 244 15.78 16.65 -12.33
CA ALA A 244 14.95 15.90 -13.26
C ALA A 244 14.52 14.56 -12.62
N LEU A 245 13.27 14.16 -12.86
CA LEU A 245 12.76 12.86 -12.42
C LEU A 245 13.63 11.75 -13.02
N THR A 246 14.27 10.96 -12.16
CA THR A 246 15.10 9.85 -12.61
C THR A 246 14.20 8.66 -12.91
N MET A 247 14.22 8.22 -14.16
CA MET A 247 13.56 6.97 -14.59
C MET A 247 14.53 5.80 -14.42
N ARG A 248 14.00 4.62 -14.07
CA ARG A 248 14.80 3.39 -14.00
C ARG A 248 15.46 3.06 -15.34
N SER A 249 14.75 3.26 -16.45
CA SER A 249 15.27 3.19 -17.82
C SER A 249 14.32 3.92 -18.76
N PRO A 250 14.80 4.66 -19.78
CA PRO A 250 13.97 5.14 -20.89
C PRO A 250 13.27 4.01 -21.66
N SER A 251 13.73 2.77 -21.49
CA SER A 251 13.19 1.56 -22.13
C SER A 251 12.25 0.72 -21.25
N ASP A 252 11.82 1.22 -20.08
CA ASP A 252 10.85 0.49 -19.24
C ASP A 252 9.53 0.31 -20.03
N PRO A 253 9.07 -0.93 -20.27
CA PRO A 253 7.90 -1.20 -21.11
C PRO A 253 6.59 -0.65 -20.55
N THR A 254 6.54 -0.29 -19.27
CA THR A 254 5.36 0.35 -18.66
C THR A 254 5.32 1.85 -18.86
N LEU A 255 6.46 2.48 -19.16
CA LEU A 255 6.55 3.93 -19.39
C LEU A 255 6.15 4.25 -20.82
N LYS A 256 4.85 4.47 -21.02
CA LYS A 256 4.31 4.98 -22.30
C LYS A 256 4.62 6.47 -22.38
N VAL A 257 5.60 6.86 -23.20
CA VAL A 257 5.91 8.28 -23.43
C VAL A 257 4.78 8.92 -24.24
N SER A 258 3.78 9.46 -23.57
CA SER A 258 2.77 10.33 -24.19
C SER A 258 3.23 11.78 -24.13
N ARG A 259 4.11 12.15 -25.08
CA ARG A 259 4.71 13.48 -25.29
C ARG A 259 5.69 13.92 -24.18
N PRO A 260 6.86 14.47 -24.54
CA PRO A 260 7.75 15.08 -23.57
C PRO A 260 7.15 16.43 -23.16
N CYS A 261 6.29 16.43 -22.14
CA CYS A 261 5.99 17.67 -21.45
C CYS A 261 7.13 17.91 -20.47
N ILE A 262 8.10 18.69 -20.95
CA ILE A 262 9.13 19.32 -20.13
C ILE A 262 8.38 20.14 -19.06
N TYR A 263 8.63 19.83 -17.79
CA TYR A 263 8.38 20.77 -16.68
C TYR A 263 9.35 21.94 -16.80
#